data_AF-A0A9R0IGJ5-F1
#
_entry.id   AF-A0A9R0IGJ5-F1
#
_cell.length_a   1.000
_cell.length_b   1.000
_cell.length_c   1.000
_cell.angle_alpha   90.00
_cell.angle_beta   90.00
_cell.angle_gamma   90.00
#
_symmetry.space_group_name_H-M   'P 1'
#
loop_
_entity.id
_entity.type
_entity.pdbx_description
1 polymer ?
#
loop_
_entity_poly.entity_id
_entity_poly.type
_entity_poly.pdbx_seq_one_letter_code
_entity_poly.pdbx_strand_id
1 'polypeptide(L)'
;MAGSSEMKGEESKLSFEEQASLDEIIMNAKKSFCAEDMVNHSVVAENKAEVATGHLIVLGGNLSNLTKGPLTVLDSKLWAGYIIKDYPNPLLVGTSILQMVQVGVSNDGLKAAVLYTGKNIACVDCGWLLAWADSQGKGKRVYAECGPISKFNCLNWERIEKKLDDPCCPAINPYKASDEQTGTSVIVGLSGVEWPLTYETRDLLAGIISG
;
A
#
# COMPACT_ATOMS: atom_id res chain seq x y z
N MET A 1 15.68 -17.49 30.85
CA MET A 1 16.14 -17.27 29.46
C MET A 1 14.90 -17.34 28.59
N ALA A 2 14.34 -16.19 28.22
CA ALA A 2 13.12 -16.11 27.42
C ALA A 2 13.53 -16.12 25.93
N GLY A 3 13.06 -17.13 25.19
CA GLY A 3 13.24 -17.21 23.75
C GLY A 3 12.34 -16.18 23.06
N SER A 4 12.98 -15.23 22.39
CA SER A 4 12.34 -14.34 21.42
C SER A 4 12.12 -15.15 20.14
N SER A 5 10.88 -15.51 19.83
CA SER A 5 10.52 -16.03 18.52
C SER A 5 10.44 -14.85 17.55
N GLU A 6 11.59 -14.46 16.99
CA GLU A 6 11.64 -13.64 15.79
C GLU A 6 11.03 -14.45 14.63
N MET A 7 9.76 -14.17 14.31
CA MET A 7 9.18 -14.64 13.05
C MET A 7 9.88 -13.89 11.92
N LYS A 8 10.83 -14.59 11.27
CA LYS A 8 11.31 -14.25 9.94
C LYS A 8 10.11 -14.09 9.04
N GLY A 9 9.92 -12.90 8.48
CA GLY A 9 9.15 -12.79 7.24
C GLY A 9 9.92 -13.59 6.20
N GLU A 10 9.48 -14.80 5.89
CA GLU A 10 10.01 -15.53 4.75
C GLU A 10 9.65 -14.78 3.48
N GLU A 11 10.62 -14.61 2.59
CA GLU A 11 10.41 -14.24 1.20
C GLU A 11 9.60 -15.34 0.50
N SER A 12 8.31 -15.44 0.82
CA SER A 12 7.42 -16.38 0.14
C SER A 12 7.16 -15.82 -1.25
N LYS A 13 7.79 -16.42 -2.26
CA LYS A 13 7.52 -16.13 -3.66
C LYS A 13 6.02 -16.32 -3.91
N LEU A 14 5.35 -15.31 -4.46
CA LEU A 14 3.93 -15.38 -4.80
C LEU A 14 3.65 -16.61 -5.67
N SER A 15 2.50 -17.25 -5.44
CA SER A 15 2.01 -18.29 -6.34
C SER A 15 1.68 -17.69 -7.72
N PHE A 16 1.58 -18.53 -8.74
CA PHE A 16 1.16 -18.07 -10.07
C PHE A 16 -0.23 -17.41 -10.05
N GLU A 17 -1.15 -17.96 -9.27
CA GLU A 17 -2.51 -17.44 -9.12
C GLU A 17 -2.53 -16.09 -8.39
N GLU A 18 -1.71 -15.94 -7.35
CA GLU A 18 -1.55 -14.69 -6.61
C GLU A 18 -0.97 -13.59 -7.48
N GLN A 19 0.07 -13.90 -8.26
CA GLN A 19 0.67 -12.97 -9.20
C GLN A 19 -0.33 -12.56 -10.28
N ALA A 20 -1.04 -13.51 -10.88
CA ALA A 20 -2.05 -13.23 -11.90
C ALA A 20 -3.18 -12.34 -11.36
N SER A 21 -3.63 -12.59 -10.12
CA SER A 21 -4.65 -11.76 -9.46
C SER A 21 -4.15 -10.34 -9.20
N LEU A 22 -2.89 -10.19 -8.78
CA LEU A 22 -2.27 -8.88 -8.57
C LEU A 22 -2.13 -8.12 -9.90
N ASP A 23 -1.68 -8.81 -10.96
CA ASP A 23 -1.53 -8.24 -12.29
C ASP A 23 -2.87 -7.80 -12.89
N GLU A 24 -3.95 -8.55 -12.65
CA GLU A 24 -5.31 -8.17 -13.05
C GLU A 24 -5.76 -6.87 -12.37
N ILE A 25 -5.53 -6.74 -11.06
CA ILE A 25 -5.84 -5.51 -10.31
C ILE A 25 -5.04 -4.34 -10.87
N ILE A 26 -3.75 -4.52 -11.14
CA ILE A 26 -2.89 -3.49 -11.76
C ILE A 26 -3.43 -3.11 -13.14
N MET A 27 -3.82 -4.08 -13.97
CA MET A 27 -4.37 -3.81 -15.30
C MET A 27 -5.67 -3.01 -15.22
N ASN A 28 -6.56 -3.36 -14.29
CA ASN A 28 -7.82 -2.65 -14.07
C ASN A 28 -7.58 -1.25 -13.49
N ALA A 29 -6.63 -1.11 -12.58
CA ALA A 29 -6.18 0.17 -12.04
C ALA A 29 -5.65 1.08 -13.14
N LYS A 30 -4.79 0.55 -14.02
CA LYS A 30 -4.25 1.32 -15.15
C LYS A 30 -5.35 1.84 -16.07
N LYS A 31 -6.34 1.01 -16.41
CA LYS A 31 -7.49 1.44 -17.24
C LYS A 31 -8.30 2.55 -16.56
N SER A 32 -8.61 2.39 -15.27
CA SER A 32 -9.37 3.39 -14.49
C SER A 32 -8.59 4.71 -14.34
N PHE A 33 -7.30 4.60 -14.00
CA PHE A 33 -6.41 5.74 -13.77
C PHE A 33 -6.10 6.54 -15.03
N CYS A 34 -6.07 5.89 -16.21
CA CYS A 34 -5.99 6.59 -17.49
C CYS A 34 -7.30 7.30 -17.87
N ALA A 35 -8.44 6.87 -17.33
CA ALA A 35 -9.74 7.46 -17.62
C ALA A 35 -10.09 8.62 -16.67
N GLU A 36 -9.60 8.60 -15.43
CA GLU A 36 -9.80 9.65 -14.43
C GLU A 36 -8.62 10.64 -14.46
N ASP A 37 -8.81 11.84 -15.02
CA ASP A 37 -7.81 12.91 -15.00
C ASP A 37 -7.80 13.57 -13.60
N MET A 38 -7.08 12.97 -12.66
CA MET A 38 -7.19 13.30 -11.23
C MET A 38 -6.18 14.32 -10.69
N VAL A 39 -5.15 14.66 -11.48
CA VAL A 39 -4.11 15.60 -11.03
C VAL A 39 -4.36 16.96 -11.63
N ASN A 40 -5.09 17.79 -10.90
CA ASN A 40 -5.11 19.21 -11.20
C ASN A 40 -3.82 19.81 -10.64
N HIS A 41 -2.91 20.28 -11.50
CA HIS A 41 -1.63 20.87 -11.10
C HIS A 41 -1.79 22.01 -10.06
N SER A 42 -2.97 22.64 -10.00
CA SER A 42 -3.34 23.62 -8.97
C SER A 42 -3.41 23.06 -7.55
N VAL A 43 -3.92 21.83 -7.34
CA VAL A 43 -3.98 21.19 -6.00
C VAL A 43 -2.58 20.90 -5.45
N VAL A 44 -1.65 20.61 -6.36
CA VAL A 44 -0.23 20.36 -6.06
C VAL A 44 0.49 21.70 -5.81
N ALA A 45 0.17 22.75 -6.58
CA ALA A 45 0.73 24.10 -6.44
C ALA A 45 0.25 24.88 -5.20
N GLU A 46 -0.99 24.67 -4.75
CA GLU A 46 -1.53 25.31 -3.53
C GLU A 46 -0.85 24.79 -2.25
N ASN A 47 -0.25 23.59 -2.30
CA ASN A 47 0.34 22.93 -1.14
C ASN A 47 1.88 22.98 -1.04
N LYS A 48 2.62 23.58 -2.01
CA LYS A 48 4.02 24.08 -1.86
C LYS A 48 4.62 24.61 -3.18
N ALA A 49 5.58 25.54 -3.05
CA ALA A 49 6.36 26.14 -4.13
C ALA A 49 7.39 25.20 -4.82
N GLU A 50 7.57 23.96 -4.33
CA GLU A 50 8.59 23.00 -4.81
C GLU A 50 8.20 22.27 -6.10
N VAL A 51 6.94 22.35 -6.49
CA VAL A 51 6.37 21.71 -7.69
C VAL A 51 6.89 22.33 -8.97
N ALA A 52 7.35 23.59 -8.91
CA ALA A 52 7.82 24.35 -10.07
C ALA A 52 9.13 23.83 -10.67
N THR A 53 9.85 22.94 -9.97
CA THR A 53 11.15 22.42 -10.43
C THR A 53 11.34 20.90 -10.23
N GLY A 54 10.36 20.21 -9.64
CA GLY A 54 10.49 18.81 -9.25
C GLY A 54 9.65 17.86 -10.12
N HIS A 55 10.16 16.65 -10.33
CA HIS A 55 9.40 15.54 -10.90
C HIS A 55 8.29 15.09 -9.94
N LEU A 56 7.11 14.79 -10.47
CA LEU A 56 5.92 14.37 -9.72
C LEU A 56 5.76 12.84 -9.78
N ILE A 57 5.45 12.22 -8.65
CA ILE A 57 5.00 10.82 -8.59
C ILE A 57 3.52 10.84 -8.26
N VAL A 58 2.68 10.34 -9.15
CA VAL A 58 1.24 10.20 -8.92
C VAL A 58 0.94 8.72 -8.74
N LEU A 59 0.46 8.35 -7.57
CA LEU A 59 0.12 6.98 -7.22
C LEU A 59 -1.40 6.81 -7.18
N GLY A 60 -1.94 5.97 -8.06
CA GLY A 60 -3.30 5.46 -7.96
C GLY A 60 -3.32 4.13 -7.21
N GLY A 61 -4.23 3.94 -6.26
CA GLY A 61 -4.32 2.71 -5.46
C GLY A 61 -5.63 1.97 -5.58
N ASN A 62 -5.55 0.65 -5.81
CA ASN A 62 -6.69 -0.26 -5.89
C ASN A 62 -6.48 -1.42 -4.91
N LEU A 63 -7.41 -1.58 -3.97
CA LEU A 63 -7.42 -2.68 -3.01
C LEU A 63 -8.61 -3.58 -3.30
N SER A 64 -8.36 -4.88 -3.41
CA SER A 64 -9.38 -5.91 -3.49
C SER A 64 -9.61 -6.53 -2.11
N ASN A 65 -10.86 -6.47 -1.65
CA ASN A 65 -11.29 -7.13 -0.42
C ASN A 65 -11.98 -8.46 -0.76
N LEU A 66 -11.32 -9.55 -0.37
CA LEU A 66 -11.77 -10.93 -0.51
C LEU A 66 -12.20 -11.54 0.84
N THR A 67 -12.37 -10.72 1.88
CA THR A 67 -12.94 -11.16 3.16
C THR A 67 -14.47 -11.30 3.04
N LYS A 68 -15.12 -11.84 4.08
CA LYS A 68 -16.59 -12.01 4.11
C LYS A 68 -17.38 -10.70 4.18
N GLY A 69 -16.76 -9.60 4.58
CA GLY A 69 -17.48 -8.38 4.92
C GLY A 69 -16.70 -7.11 4.56
N PRO A 70 -17.34 -5.94 4.69
CA PRO A 70 -16.65 -4.68 4.51
C PRO A 70 -15.54 -4.54 5.57
N LEU A 71 -14.43 -3.96 5.16
CA LEU A 71 -13.36 -3.55 6.06
C LEU A 71 -13.46 -2.05 6.32
N THR A 72 -13.05 -1.61 7.50
CA THR A 72 -13.06 -0.20 7.89
C THR A 72 -11.64 0.26 8.15
N VAL A 73 -11.34 1.52 7.83
CA VAL A 73 -10.05 2.11 8.18
C VAL A 73 -10.02 2.30 9.69
N LEU A 74 -9.05 1.64 10.35
CA LEU A 74 -8.82 1.77 11.78
C LEU A 74 -7.87 2.92 12.09
N ASP A 75 -6.75 2.98 11.36
CA ASP A 75 -5.73 4.02 11.51
C ASP A 75 -4.93 4.18 10.20
N SER A 76 -4.25 5.30 10.02
CA SER A 76 -3.42 5.57 8.85
C SER A 76 -2.25 6.50 9.17
N LYS A 77 -1.23 6.46 8.32
CA LYS A 77 -0.04 7.30 8.48
C LYS A 77 0.42 7.82 7.13
N LEU A 78 0.60 9.14 7.04
CA LEU A 78 1.25 9.81 5.93
C LEU A 78 2.60 10.34 6.40
N TRP A 79 3.69 9.90 5.76
CA TRP A 79 5.04 10.37 6.06
C TRP A 79 5.57 11.31 4.98
N ALA A 80 5.24 11.06 3.71
CA ALA A 80 5.66 11.88 2.58
C ALA A 80 4.59 11.95 1.49
N GLY A 81 4.53 13.07 0.77
CA GLY A 81 3.52 13.34 -0.24
C GLY A 81 2.19 13.82 0.34
N TYR A 82 1.15 13.79 -0.49
CA TYR A 82 -0.18 14.34 -0.21
C TYR A 82 -1.27 13.39 -0.71
N ILE A 83 -2.33 13.21 0.07
CA ILE A 83 -3.49 12.40 -0.32
C ILE A 83 -4.48 13.30 -1.08
N ILE A 84 -4.76 12.94 -2.33
CA ILE A 84 -5.74 13.61 -3.21
C ILE A 84 -7.11 12.93 -3.10
N LYS A 85 -7.10 11.59 -3.03
CA LYS A 85 -8.29 10.77 -2.79
C LYS A 85 -7.98 9.80 -1.66
N ASP A 86 -8.75 9.93 -0.58
CA ASP A 86 -8.53 9.20 0.67
C ASP A 86 -8.82 7.70 0.53
N TYR A 87 -8.43 6.94 1.56
CA TYR A 87 -8.64 5.50 1.63
C TYR A 87 -10.15 5.17 1.63
N PRO A 88 -10.59 4.13 0.89
CA PRO A 88 -11.99 3.71 0.91
C PRO A 88 -12.41 3.25 2.30
N ASN A 89 -13.40 3.90 2.89
CA ASN A 89 -13.93 3.55 4.20
C ASN A 89 -15.48 3.58 4.18
N PRO A 90 -16.16 2.43 4.11
CA PRO A 90 -15.62 1.06 4.13
C PRO A 90 -15.00 0.62 2.80
N LEU A 91 -14.05 -0.31 2.87
CA LEU A 91 -13.58 -1.09 1.74
C LEU A 91 -14.51 -2.29 1.51
N LEU A 92 -15.38 -2.17 0.51
CA LEU A 92 -16.40 -3.17 0.18
C LEU A 92 -15.81 -4.41 -0.51
N VAL A 93 -16.43 -5.55 -0.26
CA VAL A 93 -16.05 -6.84 -0.87
C VAL A 93 -16.12 -6.76 -2.39
N GLY A 94 -15.10 -7.29 -3.07
CA GLY A 94 -15.05 -7.37 -4.54
C GLY A 94 -14.87 -6.03 -5.27
N THR A 95 -14.64 -4.93 -4.57
CA THR A 95 -14.37 -3.63 -5.20
C THR A 95 -12.90 -3.54 -5.63
N SER A 96 -12.63 -3.12 -6.86
CA SER A 96 -11.27 -3.01 -7.41
C SER A 96 -11.04 -1.80 -8.31
N ILE A 97 -11.93 -0.80 -8.28
CA ILE A 97 -11.79 0.47 -9.01
C ILE A 97 -10.81 1.43 -8.31
N LEU A 98 -10.34 2.51 -8.93
CA LEU A 98 -9.40 3.47 -8.33
C LEU A 98 -9.91 4.01 -6.99
N GLN A 99 -9.34 3.56 -5.87
CA GLN A 99 -9.89 3.84 -4.53
C GLN A 99 -9.16 4.98 -3.84
N MET A 100 -7.85 5.11 -4.03
CA MET A 100 -7.04 6.16 -3.42
C MET A 100 -6.11 6.80 -4.45
N VAL A 101 -5.72 8.06 -4.20
CA VAL A 101 -4.73 8.78 -4.99
C VAL A 101 -3.80 9.55 -4.06
N GLN A 102 -2.50 9.37 -4.24
CA GLN A 102 -1.45 10.09 -3.53
C GLN A 102 -0.49 10.73 -4.54
N VAL A 103 0.04 11.90 -4.19
CA VAL A 103 1.05 12.60 -4.98
C VAL A 103 2.30 12.86 -4.15
N GLY A 104 3.46 12.57 -4.71
CA GLY A 104 4.78 12.82 -4.13
C GLY A 104 5.65 13.71 -5.04
N VAL A 105 6.66 14.35 -4.46
CA VAL A 105 7.60 15.23 -5.20
C VAL A 105 9.03 14.73 -5.05
N SER A 106 9.69 14.47 -6.19
CA SER A 106 11.14 14.27 -6.38
C SER A 106 11.86 13.45 -5.29
N ASN A 107 12.54 14.12 -4.36
CA ASN A 107 13.47 13.49 -3.41
C ASN A 107 12.77 12.85 -2.21
N ASP A 108 11.71 13.49 -1.71
CA ASP A 108 10.93 12.95 -0.58
C ASP A 108 9.97 11.86 -1.05
N GLY A 109 9.56 11.95 -2.32
CA GLY A 109 8.68 10.99 -2.97
C GLY A 109 7.31 10.91 -2.30
N LEU A 110 6.79 9.70 -2.18
CA LEU A 110 5.56 9.38 -1.45
C LEU A 110 5.84 8.28 -0.43
N LYS A 111 5.17 8.36 0.71
CA LYS A 111 5.26 7.33 1.75
C LYS A 111 4.02 7.37 2.63
N ALA A 112 3.27 6.27 2.69
CA ALA A 112 2.07 6.18 3.51
C ALA A 112 1.75 4.74 3.92
N ALA A 113 0.84 4.60 4.89
CA ALA A 113 0.31 3.34 5.35
C ALA A 113 -1.15 3.46 5.79
N VAL A 114 -1.89 2.36 5.68
CA VAL A 114 -3.26 2.23 6.15
C VAL A 114 -3.44 0.89 6.86
N LEU A 115 -4.15 0.91 8.00
CA LEU A 115 -4.59 -0.28 8.72
C LEU A 115 -6.10 -0.41 8.55
N TYR A 116 -6.53 -1.49 7.89
CA TYR A 116 -7.92 -1.90 7.85
C TYR A 116 -8.24 -2.87 8.98
N THR A 117 -9.48 -2.84 9.47
CA THR A 117 -10.01 -3.82 10.41
C THR A 117 -11.38 -4.35 9.97
N GLY A 118 -11.67 -5.58 10.39
CA GLY A 118 -12.91 -6.30 10.09
C GLY A 118 -12.82 -7.72 10.64
N LYS A 119 -13.76 -8.57 10.20
CA LYS A 119 -13.85 -9.96 10.66
C LYS A 119 -13.34 -10.94 9.60
N ASN A 120 -12.58 -11.93 10.05
CA ASN A 120 -12.19 -13.07 9.22
C ASN A 120 -13.36 -14.08 9.04
N ILE A 121 -13.10 -15.17 8.31
CA ILE A 121 -14.05 -16.26 8.04
C ILE A 121 -14.63 -16.90 9.31
N ALA A 122 -13.86 -16.88 10.40
CA ALA A 122 -14.20 -17.40 11.73
C ALA A 122 -14.82 -16.34 12.67
N CYS A 123 -15.19 -15.17 12.15
CA CYS A 123 -15.80 -14.04 12.89
C CYS A 123 -14.90 -13.39 13.96
N VAL A 124 -13.59 -13.63 13.89
CA VAL A 124 -12.57 -13.03 14.76
C VAL A 124 -12.17 -11.67 14.21
N ASP A 125 -12.04 -10.67 15.10
CA ASP A 125 -11.60 -9.34 14.73
C ASP A 125 -10.10 -9.33 14.37
N CYS A 126 -9.83 -8.91 13.14
CA CYS A 126 -8.51 -8.94 12.52
C CYS A 126 -8.13 -7.56 11.96
N GLY A 127 -6.85 -7.39 11.69
CA GLY A 127 -6.30 -6.20 11.04
C GLY A 127 -5.43 -6.55 9.84
N TRP A 128 -5.42 -5.67 8.85
CA TRP A 128 -4.61 -5.75 7.65
C TRP A 128 -3.93 -4.40 7.41
N LEU A 129 -2.62 -4.36 7.62
CA LEU A 129 -1.77 -3.21 7.44
C LEU A 129 -1.07 -3.28 6.09
N LEU A 130 -1.16 -2.19 5.34
CA LEU A 130 -0.44 -1.99 4.09
C LEU A 130 0.35 -0.70 4.21
N ALA A 131 1.62 -0.74 3.82
CA ALA A 131 2.51 0.41 3.83
C ALA A 131 3.33 0.43 2.53
N TRP A 132 3.59 1.63 2.00
CA TRP A 132 4.26 1.79 0.72
C TRP A 132 5.13 3.05 0.72
N ALA A 133 6.15 3.03 -0.13
CA ALA A 133 7.03 4.15 -0.40
C ALA A 133 7.51 4.11 -1.86
N ASP A 134 7.64 5.28 -2.49
CA ASP A 134 8.42 5.45 -3.70
C ASP A 134 9.13 6.81 -3.64
N SER A 135 10.43 6.82 -3.94
CA SER A 135 11.24 8.03 -3.98
C SER A 135 12.43 7.87 -4.91
N GLN A 136 12.92 8.98 -5.45
CA GLN A 136 14.13 8.99 -6.26
C GLN A 136 15.32 8.41 -5.46
N GLY A 137 16.09 7.49 -6.06
CA GLY A 137 17.28 6.87 -5.47
C GLY A 137 17.02 5.67 -4.55
N LYS A 138 15.74 5.38 -4.27
CA LYS A 138 15.34 4.45 -3.21
C LYS A 138 14.24 3.49 -3.69
N GLY A 139 13.48 3.90 -4.72
CA GLY A 139 12.58 3.05 -5.49
C GLY A 139 11.30 2.64 -4.76
N LYS A 140 10.53 1.80 -5.46
CA LYS A 140 9.24 1.24 -5.01
C LYS A 140 9.46 0.20 -3.94
N ARG A 141 8.80 0.38 -2.79
CA ARG A 141 8.88 -0.51 -1.64
C ARG A 141 7.53 -0.64 -0.99
N VAL A 142 7.22 -1.85 -0.55
CA VAL A 142 5.97 -2.14 0.14
C VAL A 142 6.21 -3.05 1.33
N TYR A 143 5.38 -2.88 2.34
CA TYR A 143 5.40 -3.67 3.56
C TYR A 143 3.97 -3.96 3.99
N ALA A 144 3.71 -5.16 4.49
CA ALA A 144 2.39 -5.51 4.97
C ALA A 144 2.45 -6.41 6.20
N GLU A 145 1.39 -6.35 7.00
CA GLU A 145 1.14 -7.28 8.11
C GLU A 145 -0.36 -7.58 8.21
N CYS A 146 -0.70 -8.79 8.60
CA CYS A 146 -2.07 -9.15 8.99
C CYS A 146 -2.05 -9.97 10.28
N GLY A 147 -3.25 -10.25 10.82
CA GLY A 147 -3.44 -11.06 12.00
C GLY A 147 -4.55 -10.55 12.92
N PRO A 148 -4.61 -11.04 14.18
CA PRO A 148 -5.63 -10.62 15.14
C PRO A 148 -5.49 -9.13 15.46
N ILE A 149 -6.61 -8.44 15.70
CA ILE A 149 -6.61 -6.99 15.90
C ILE A 149 -5.75 -6.53 17.09
N SER A 150 -5.62 -7.39 18.11
CA SER A 150 -4.78 -7.13 19.29
C SER A 150 -3.31 -6.90 18.98
N LYS A 151 -2.82 -7.44 17.84
CA LYS A 151 -1.46 -7.20 17.32
C LYS A 151 -1.21 -5.72 17.02
N PHE A 152 -2.27 -4.96 16.75
CA PHE A 152 -2.20 -3.55 16.34
C PHE A 152 -2.54 -2.57 17.47
N ASN A 153 -2.84 -3.03 18.70
CA ASN A 153 -3.17 -2.16 19.84
C ASN A 153 -2.05 -1.18 20.23
N CYS A 154 -0.80 -1.49 19.88
CA CYS A 154 0.37 -0.64 20.13
C CYS A 154 1.18 -0.48 18.84
N LEU A 155 0.49 -0.14 17.74
CA LEU A 155 1.11 0.01 16.43
C LEU A 155 2.23 1.05 16.48
N ASN A 156 3.45 0.63 16.14
CA ASN A 156 4.61 1.49 16.11
C ASN A 156 4.90 1.93 14.66
N TRP A 157 4.40 3.12 14.31
CA TRP A 157 4.59 3.71 12.99
C TRP A 157 6.06 3.94 12.62
N GLU A 158 6.92 4.30 13.59
CA GLU A 158 8.35 4.49 13.34
C GLU A 158 9.04 3.18 12.95
N ARG A 159 8.62 2.05 13.55
CA ARG A 159 9.13 0.72 13.17
C ARG A 159 8.74 0.39 11.73
N ILE A 160 7.52 0.70 11.33
CA ILE A 160 7.03 0.45 9.97
C ILE A 160 7.78 1.33 8.96
N GLU A 161 7.95 2.61 9.28
CA GLU A 161 8.73 3.53 8.45
C GLU A 161 10.17 3.03 8.26
N LYS A 162 10.82 2.61 9.35
CA LYS A 162 12.17 2.02 9.27
C LYS A 162 12.22 0.79 8.36
N LYS A 163 11.20 -0.06 8.36
CA LYS A 163 11.12 -1.22 7.43
C LYS A 163 10.99 -0.79 5.97
N LEU A 164 10.28 0.31 5.70
CA LEU A 164 10.21 0.89 4.35
C LEU A 164 11.54 1.54 3.93
N ASP A 165 12.36 2.02 4.87
CA ASP A 165 13.61 2.71 4.59
C ASP A 165 14.86 1.83 4.67
N ASP A 166 14.75 0.59 5.17
CA ASP A 166 15.88 -0.30 5.45
C ASP A 166 16.63 -0.67 4.15
N PRO A 167 17.89 -0.24 3.97
CA PRO A 167 18.68 -0.57 2.79
C PRO A 167 19.28 -1.98 2.83
N CYS A 168 19.31 -2.63 4.00
CA CYS A 168 19.87 -3.97 4.20
C CYS A 168 18.83 -5.09 4.10
N CYS A 169 17.57 -4.77 4.40
CA CYS A 169 16.42 -5.62 4.16
C CYS A 169 15.32 -4.81 3.47
N PRO A 170 15.51 -4.46 2.18
CA PRO A 170 14.56 -3.61 1.49
C PRO A 170 13.20 -4.28 1.49
N ALA A 171 12.18 -3.51 1.85
CA ALA A 171 10.79 -3.85 1.60
C ALA A 171 10.65 -4.32 0.13
N ILE A 172 10.24 -5.58 -0.03
CA ILE A 172 10.21 -6.28 -1.32
C ILE A 172 8.96 -5.84 -2.08
N ASN A 173 9.06 -5.72 -3.39
CA ASN A 173 7.93 -5.40 -4.24
C ASN A 173 7.75 -6.49 -5.32
N PRO A 174 6.65 -7.27 -5.29
CA PRO A 174 5.54 -7.25 -4.34
C PRO A 174 5.88 -7.89 -2.97
N TYR A 175 5.06 -7.65 -1.95
CA TYR A 175 5.18 -8.22 -0.60
C TYR A 175 3.92 -8.99 -0.21
N LYS A 176 4.10 -10.11 0.50
CA LYS A 176 3.02 -10.92 1.06
C LYS A 176 3.20 -11.13 2.55
N ALA A 177 2.13 -10.97 3.31
CA ALA A 177 2.04 -11.39 4.70
C ALA A 177 0.84 -12.33 4.89
N SER A 178 1.01 -13.33 5.74
CA SER A 178 -0.03 -14.27 6.14
C SER A 178 0.05 -14.54 7.64
N ASP A 179 -1.09 -14.83 8.26
CA ASP A 179 -1.19 -15.27 9.65
C ASP A 179 -2.04 -16.54 9.71
N GLU A 180 -1.40 -17.68 9.98
CA GLU A 180 -2.05 -18.99 9.97
C GLU A 180 -3.12 -19.12 11.06
N GLN A 181 -2.92 -18.46 12.20
CA GLN A 181 -3.85 -18.53 13.33
C GLN A 181 -5.21 -17.92 13.00
N THR A 182 -5.21 -16.81 12.26
CA THR A 182 -6.44 -16.12 11.85
C THR A 182 -6.85 -16.46 10.42
N GLY A 183 -6.02 -17.18 9.66
CA GLY A 183 -6.25 -17.43 8.23
C GLY A 183 -6.23 -16.16 7.38
N THR A 184 -5.68 -15.06 7.90
CA THR A 184 -5.63 -13.78 7.19
C THR A 184 -4.40 -13.70 6.31
N SER A 185 -4.52 -12.99 5.19
CA SER A 185 -3.39 -12.66 4.34
C SER A 185 -3.57 -11.32 3.64
N VAL A 186 -2.45 -10.73 3.27
CA VAL A 186 -2.39 -9.50 2.50
C VAL A 186 -1.24 -9.57 1.51
N ILE A 187 -1.53 -9.23 0.25
CA ILE A 187 -0.53 -9.06 -0.81
C ILE A 187 -0.58 -7.60 -1.24
N VAL A 188 0.57 -6.98 -1.39
CA VAL A 188 0.69 -5.58 -1.82
C VAL A 188 1.81 -5.46 -2.84
N GLY A 189 1.59 -4.62 -3.86
CA GLY A 189 2.58 -4.36 -4.89
C GLY A 189 2.46 -2.95 -5.46
N LEU A 190 3.60 -2.40 -5.86
CA LEU A 190 3.71 -1.17 -6.63
C LEU A 190 4.15 -1.49 -8.05
N SER A 191 3.55 -0.84 -9.03
CA SER A 191 3.98 -0.89 -10.43
C SER A 191 4.02 0.52 -11.01
N GLY A 192 4.79 0.72 -12.08
CA GLY A 192 5.00 2.07 -12.61
C GLY A 192 6.23 2.13 -13.50
N VAL A 193 6.49 3.31 -14.08
CA VAL A 193 7.64 3.51 -14.96
C VAL A 193 8.86 3.86 -14.12
N GLU A 194 10.01 3.26 -14.44
CA GLU A 194 11.28 3.65 -13.82
C GLU A 194 11.78 4.99 -14.37
N TRP A 195 12.41 5.77 -13.49
CA TRP A 195 13.08 7.03 -13.82
C TRP A 195 14.08 6.87 -14.99
N PRO A 196 14.23 7.82 -15.95
CA PRO A 196 13.78 9.22 -15.95
C PRO A 196 13.10 9.65 -17.28
N LEU A 197 12.04 8.96 -17.72
CA LEU A 197 11.48 9.20 -19.07
C LEU A 197 10.51 10.39 -19.19
N THR A 198 10.06 10.99 -18.08
CA THR A 198 8.99 12.01 -18.05
C THR A 198 9.15 13.03 -16.90
N TYR A 199 8.36 14.11 -16.87
CA TYR A 199 8.25 15.07 -15.74
C TYR A 199 7.32 14.57 -14.61
N GLU A 200 6.50 13.57 -14.93
CA GLU A 200 5.53 12.93 -14.04
C GLU A 200 5.59 11.41 -14.25
N THR A 201 5.60 10.64 -13.16
CA THR A 201 5.39 9.19 -13.16
C THR A 201 3.99 8.88 -12.65
N ARG A 202 3.36 7.91 -13.30
CA ARG A 202 2.03 7.40 -12.98
C ARG A 202 2.17 5.97 -12.50
N ASP A 203 2.21 5.84 -11.18
CA ASP A 203 2.43 4.59 -10.49
C ASP A 203 1.11 4.05 -9.94
N LEU A 204 1.08 2.74 -9.72
CA LEU A 204 -0.10 2.01 -9.27
C LEU A 204 0.23 1.14 -8.06
N LEU A 205 -0.52 1.32 -6.98
CA LEU A 205 -0.57 0.45 -5.84
C LEU A 205 -1.71 -0.57 -6.04
N ALA A 206 -1.39 -1.84 -5.91
CA ALA A 206 -2.36 -2.92 -5.88
C ALA A 206 -2.27 -3.66 -4.55
N GLY A 207 -3.43 -3.96 -3.95
CA GLY A 207 -3.52 -4.75 -2.73
C GLY A 207 -4.60 -5.83 -2.83
N ILE A 208 -4.33 -7.01 -2.28
CA ILE A 208 -5.31 -8.09 -2.11
C ILE A 208 -5.37 -8.38 -0.61
N ILE A 209 -6.56 -8.27 -0.04
CA ILE A 209 -6.82 -8.53 1.37
C ILE A 209 -7.76 -9.73 1.48
N SER A 210 -7.35 -10.75 2.23
CA SER A 210 -8.13 -11.98 2.46
C SER A 210 -8.11 -12.40 3.92
N GLY A 211 -9.13 -13.16 4.32
CA GLY A 211 -9.29 -13.68 5.68
C GLY A 211 -10.70 -14.16 5.97
#